data_AF-A0A0G1TKT4-F1
#
_entry.id   AF-A0A0G1TKT4-F1
#
_cell.length_a   1.000
_cell.length_b   1.000
_cell.length_c   1.000
_cell.angle_alpha   90.00
_cell.angle_beta   90.00
_cell.angle_gamma   90.00
#
_symmetry.space_group_name_H-M   'P 1'
#
loop_
_entity.id
_entity.type
_entity.pdbx_description
1 polymer ?
#
loop_
_entity_poly.entity_id
_entity_poly.type
_entity_poly.pdbx_seq_one_letter_code
_entity_poly.pdbx_strand_id
1 'polypeptide(L)'
;MLLQHRITESSRPALATLFVTLLLSGMSALAVAGINSPFIYIGTLGVASIVILRYPLAGVTSAIAATMIWERFFTLTPFALGETLYKLYPLDVVLLVTVLAVAVQYRAGHFKRPVFSALDRTILTWTAVITLLFLFSTFLAETKFDLAFSTWKNYVFYALLYVAMRYLVRSAHDFSLVIRTMLWSGVAIIVFQVIGLAQAQGLWTEFTPLSTEGKRLLAPTHAFYLTLPFIILLFRSEIKRYASEFLRWRPWLLWIWGFGALVSLTRHLWVSLVAQIGALYAQSKEARVTYSHWRRRYIRISKCSTRDARLCCGLVHFLALATCHLIGVNRCGKSRFSYRQIIRG
;
A
#
# COMPACT_ATOMS: atom_id res chain seq x y z
N MET A 1 3.95 -33.22 14.53
CA MET A 1 3.10 -32.23 15.23
C MET A 1 3.59 -30.79 15.13
N LEU A 2 4.88 -30.47 15.37
CA LEU A 2 5.39 -29.08 15.35
C LEU A 2 5.34 -28.36 13.98
N LEU A 3 5.42 -29.10 12.86
CA LEU A 3 5.31 -28.52 11.51
C LEU A 3 3.87 -28.09 11.16
N GLN A 4 2.87 -28.80 11.66
CA GLN A 4 1.45 -28.50 11.40
C GLN A 4 1.02 -27.24 12.16
N HIS A 5 1.56 -27.02 13.36
CA HIS A 5 1.30 -25.81 14.15
C HIS A 5 1.95 -24.54 13.56
N ARG A 6 3.04 -24.69 12.79
CA ARG A 6 3.74 -23.53 12.20
C ARG A 6 3.06 -23.03 10.91
N ILE A 7 2.34 -23.89 10.20
CA ILE A 7 1.57 -23.53 8.99
C ILE A 7 0.29 -22.79 9.36
N THR A 8 -0.33 -23.10 10.50
CA THR A 8 -1.59 -22.47 10.92
C THR A 8 -1.41 -21.05 11.44
N GLU A 9 -0.24 -20.66 11.94
CA GLU A 9 -0.02 -19.29 12.42
C GLU A 9 0.25 -18.28 11.29
N SER A 10 0.94 -18.69 10.22
CA SER A 10 1.25 -17.80 9.10
C SER A 10 0.03 -17.49 8.22
N SER A 11 -1.00 -18.32 8.25
CA SER A 11 -2.23 -18.12 7.47
C SER A 11 -3.27 -17.21 8.14
N ARG A 12 -3.19 -17.01 9.46
CA ARG A 12 -4.15 -16.17 10.22
C ARG A 12 -4.28 -14.74 9.68
N PRO A 13 -3.19 -14.00 9.37
CA PRO A 13 -3.31 -12.65 8.83
C PRO A 13 -3.97 -12.60 7.45
N ALA A 14 -3.77 -13.62 6.62
CA ALA A 14 -4.39 -13.71 5.30
C ALA A 14 -5.90 -13.98 5.40
N LEU A 15 -6.31 -14.89 6.28
CA LEU A 15 -7.73 -15.14 6.57
C LEU A 15 -8.41 -13.90 7.18
N ALA A 16 -7.75 -13.24 8.13
CA ALA A 16 -8.23 -11.99 8.70
C ALA A 16 -8.38 -10.89 7.62
N THR A 17 -7.39 -10.76 6.73
CA THR A 17 -7.46 -9.84 5.58
C THR A 17 -8.66 -10.16 4.69
N LEU A 18 -8.86 -11.43 4.32
CA LEU A 18 -9.98 -11.83 3.47
C LEU A 18 -11.31 -11.50 4.15
N PHE A 19 -11.46 -11.87 5.42
CA PHE A 19 -12.67 -11.62 6.21
C PHE A 19 -12.99 -10.12 6.30
N VAL A 20 -12.02 -9.29 6.71
CA VAL A 20 -12.22 -7.84 6.84
C VAL A 20 -12.50 -7.21 5.48
N THR A 21 -11.80 -7.60 4.41
CA THR A 21 -12.06 -7.10 3.06
C THR A 21 -13.47 -7.44 2.59
N LEU A 22 -13.95 -8.66 2.81
CA LEU A 22 -15.31 -9.07 2.45
C LEU A 22 -16.35 -8.29 3.24
N LEU A 23 -16.13 -8.08 4.54
CA LEU A 23 -17.01 -7.32 5.41
C LEU A 23 -17.12 -5.85 4.95
N LEU A 24 -15.99 -5.18 4.72
CA LEU A 24 -15.94 -3.81 4.22
C LEU A 24 -16.51 -3.69 2.80
N SER A 25 -16.30 -4.70 1.96
CA SER A 25 -16.86 -4.76 0.61
C SER A 25 -18.38 -4.93 0.63
N GLY A 26 -18.91 -5.77 1.52
CA GLY A 26 -20.34 -5.94 1.70
C GLY A 26 -21.02 -4.64 2.12
N MET A 27 -20.46 -3.94 3.11
CA MET A 27 -20.93 -2.61 3.50
C MET A 27 -20.88 -1.60 2.35
N SER A 28 -19.77 -1.58 1.59
CA SER A 28 -19.62 -0.67 0.45
C SER A 28 -20.61 -1.00 -0.67
N ALA A 29 -20.85 -2.28 -0.95
CA ALA A 29 -21.85 -2.74 -1.93
C ALA A 29 -23.27 -2.32 -1.55
N LEU A 30 -23.63 -2.42 -0.28
CA LEU A 30 -24.92 -1.95 0.24
C LEU A 30 -25.05 -0.44 0.10
N ALA A 31 -23.98 0.32 0.37
CA ALA A 31 -23.96 1.76 0.15
C ALA A 31 -24.16 2.13 -1.34
N VAL A 32 -23.55 1.37 -2.26
CA VAL A 32 -23.78 1.49 -3.71
C VAL A 32 -25.25 1.24 -4.07
N ALA A 33 -25.88 0.26 -3.42
CA ALA A 33 -27.31 -0.04 -3.60
C ALA A 33 -28.24 0.98 -2.92
N GLY A 34 -27.71 2.06 -2.33
CA GLY A 34 -28.49 3.09 -1.63
C GLY A 34 -28.85 2.75 -0.19
N ILE A 35 -28.39 1.61 0.33
CA ILE A 35 -28.67 1.15 1.70
C ILE A 35 -27.59 1.69 2.65
N ASN A 36 -27.77 2.92 3.12
CA ASN A 36 -26.86 3.61 4.04
C ASN A 36 -27.37 3.60 5.49
N SER A 37 -27.44 2.42 6.11
CA SER A 37 -27.89 2.28 7.50
C SER A 37 -26.75 2.57 8.50
N PRO A 38 -26.95 3.45 9.50
CA PRO A 38 -25.98 3.71 10.56
C PRO A 38 -25.60 2.42 11.32
N PHE A 39 -26.56 1.50 11.49
CA PHE A 39 -26.34 0.22 12.18
C PHE A 39 -25.42 -0.70 11.40
N ILE A 40 -25.57 -0.76 10.07
CA ILE A 40 -24.69 -1.54 9.19
C ILE A 40 -23.29 -0.96 9.25
N TYR A 41 -23.17 0.37 9.19
CA TYR A 41 -21.88 1.07 9.27
C TYR A 41 -21.16 0.78 10.60
N ILE A 42 -21.83 1.02 11.74
CA ILE A 42 -21.24 0.81 13.08
C ILE A 42 -20.96 -0.67 13.33
N GLY A 43 -21.90 -1.57 12.99
CA GLY A 43 -21.74 -3.00 13.19
C GLY A 43 -20.58 -3.57 12.36
N THR A 44 -20.51 -3.21 11.08
CA THR A 44 -19.41 -3.62 10.19
C THR A 44 -18.07 -3.10 10.71
N LEU A 45 -17.95 -1.80 10.95
CA LEU A 45 -16.68 -1.23 11.40
C LEU A 45 -16.28 -1.70 12.80
N GLY A 46 -17.24 -1.95 13.69
CA GLY A 46 -16.98 -2.53 15.01
C GLY A 46 -16.39 -3.93 14.92
N VAL A 47 -17.00 -4.82 14.12
CA VAL A 47 -16.49 -6.18 13.90
C VAL A 47 -15.13 -6.15 13.21
N ALA A 48 -14.96 -5.34 12.16
CA ALA A 48 -13.67 -5.16 11.50
C ALA A 48 -12.60 -4.67 12.49
N SER A 49 -12.94 -3.71 13.34
CA SER A 49 -12.01 -3.12 14.31
C SER A 49 -11.48 -4.16 15.31
N ILE A 50 -12.35 -5.04 15.81
CA ILE A 50 -11.94 -6.14 16.72
C ILE A 50 -10.91 -7.04 16.03
N VAL A 51 -11.14 -7.40 14.77
CA VAL A 51 -10.20 -8.24 14.00
C VAL A 51 -8.89 -7.51 13.73
N ILE A 52 -8.93 -6.23 13.37
CA ILE A 52 -7.75 -5.41 13.09
C ILE A 52 -6.89 -5.21 14.34
N LEU A 53 -7.50 -4.99 15.51
CA LEU A 53 -6.77 -4.90 16.78
C LEU A 53 -5.91 -6.13 17.05
N ARG A 54 -6.41 -7.32 16.67
CA ARG A 54 -5.67 -8.58 16.77
C ARG A 54 -4.66 -8.78 15.64
N TYR A 55 -5.04 -8.44 14.41
CA TYR A 55 -4.25 -8.66 13.19
C TYR A 55 -4.10 -7.35 12.39
N PRO A 56 -3.23 -6.42 12.82
CA PRO A 56 -3.17 -5.07 12.24
C PRO A 56 -2.74 -5.05 10.77
N LEU A 57 -1.99 -6.05 10.30
CA LEU A 57 -1.68 -6.19 8.89
C LEU A 57 -2.96 -6.32 8.04
N ALA A 58 -3.99 -6.99 8.56
CA ALA A 58 -5.30 -7.09 7.90
C ALA A 58 -5.96 -5.73 7.72
N GLY A 59 -5.77 -4.79 8.65
CA GLY A 59 -6.30 -3.44 8.53
C GLY A 59 -5.71 -2.69 7.33
N VAL A 60 -4.38 -2.73 7.15
CA VAL A 60 -3.74 -2.08 6.00
C VAL A 60 -4.10 -2.77 4.68
N THR A 61 -4.02 -4.10 4.62
CA THR A 61 -4.29 -4.84 3.39
C THR A 61 -5.76 -4.71 2.98
N SER A 62 -6.70 -4.81 3.92
CA SER A 62 -8.11 -4.58 3.63
C SER A 62 -8.43 -3.13 3.26
N ALA A 63 -7.76 -2.15 3.88
CA ALA A 63 -7.88 -0.75 3.46
C ALA A 63 -7.43 -0.55 2.00
N ILE A 64 -6.28 -1.14 1.61
CA ILE A 64 -5.81 -1.13 0.22
C ILE A 64 -6.85 -1.74 -0.70
N ALA A 65 -7.34 -2.95 -0.38
CA ALA A 65 -8.31 -3.65 -1.21
C ALA A 65 -9.63 -2.87 -1.36
N ALA A 66 -10.23 -2.45 -0.25
CA ALA A 66 -11.48 -1.73 -0.25
C ALA A 66 -11.35 -0.36 -0.95
N THR A 67 -10.23 0.34 -0.78
CA THR A 67 -9.96 1.60 -1.48
C THR A 67 -9.84 1.39 -2.99
N MET A 68 -9.12 0.36 -3.43
CA MET A 68 -8.96 0.05 -4.85
C MET A 68 -10.28 -0.36 -5.51
N ILE A 69 -11.09 -1.17 -4.82
CA ILE A 69 -12.32 -1.75 -5.37
C ILE A 69 -13.48 -0.74 -5.32
N TRP A 70 -13.73 -0.18 -4.14
CA TRP A 70 -14.93 0.61 -3.84
C TRP A 70 -14.70 2.11 -3.84
N GLU A 71 -13.44 2.55 -3.84
CA GLU A 71 -13.04 3.95 -3.98
C GLU A 71 -13.94 4.89 -3.17
N ARG A 72 -14.78 5.71 -3.82
CA ARG A 72 -15.67 6.68 -3.17
C ARG A 72 -16.52 6.10 -2.06
N PHE A 73 -17.04 4.87 -2.23
CA PHE A 73 -17.93 4.27 -1.23
C PHE A 73 -17.23 3.92 0.07
N PHE A 74 -15.92 3.70 -0.01
CA PHE A 74 -15.10 3.39 1.14
C PHE A 74 -14.33 4.61 1.68
N THR A 75 -13.94 5.53 0.80
CA THR A 75 -13.08 6.67 1.15
C THR A 75 -13.82 7.98 1.36
N LEU A 76 -15.03 8.13 0.83
CA LEU A 76 -15.76 9.42 0.78
C LEU A 76 -17.24 9.35 1.16
N THR A 77 -17.81 8.16 1.39
CA THR A 77 -19.19 8.07 1.89
C THR A 77 -19.25 8.49 3.36
N PRO A 78 -19.92 9.61 3.69
CA PRO A 78 -20.02 10.08 5.07
C PRO A 78 -20.92 9.15 5.88
N PHE A 79 -20.70 9.14 7.19
CA PHE A 79 -21.63 8.54 8.13
C PHE A 79 -22.88 9.42 8.25
N ALA A 80 -24.03 8.92 7.83
CA ALA A 80 -25.31 9.63 7.92
C ALA A 80 -26.07 9.17 9.17
N LEU A 81 -26.61 10.11 9.94
CA LEU A 81 -27.54 9.84 11.04
C LEU A 81 -28.72 10.80 10.94
N GLY A 82 -29.86 10.28 10.48
CA GLY A 82 -30.99 11.12 10.08
C GLY A 82 -30.60 12.05 8.94
N GLU A 83 -30.83 13.35 9.10
CA GLU A 83 -30.47 14.38 8.11
C GLU A 83 -29.04 14.91 8.27
N THR A 84 -28.32 14.52 9.34
CA THR A 84 -26.98 15.01 9.61
C THR A 84 -25.93 14.11 8.97
N LEU A 85 -25.00 14.71 8.21
CA LEU A 85 -23.88 14.02 7.57
C LEU A 85 -22.57 14.30 8.31
N TYR A 86 -21.99 13.26 8.91
CA TYR A 86 -20.69 13.33 9.57
C TYR A 86 -19.59 12.89 8.60
N LYS A 87 -18.54 13.72 8.45
CA LYS A 87 -17.35 13.45 7.60
C LYS A 87 -16.40 12.41 8.23
N LEU A 88 -16.96 11.30 8.70
CA LEU A 88 -16.26 10.13 9.18
C LEU A 88 -16.39 9.04 8.12
N TYR A 89 -15.28 8.75 7.43
CA TYR A 89 -15.27 7.77 6.35
C TYR A 89 -14.86 6.39 6.88
N PRO A 90 -15.32 5.29 6.26
CA PRO A 90 -14.86 3.94 6.61
C PRO A 90 -13.34 3.80 6.62
N LEU A 91 -12.66 4.38 5.62
CA LEU A 91 -11.20 4.42 5.56
C LEU A 91 -10.58 5.06 6.81
N ASP A 92 -11.14 6.18 7.29
CA ASP A 92 -10.62 6.91 8.45
C ASP A 92 -10.61 6.01 9.69
N VAL A 93 -11.71 5.29 9.92
CA VAL A 93 -11.86 4.36 11.05
C VAL A 93 -10.90 3.19 10.94
N VAL A 94 -10.80 2.56 9.77
CA VAL A 94 -9.89 1.43 9.54
C VAL A 94 -8.43 1.83 9.75
N LEU A 95 -8.02 2.99 9.23
CA LEU A 95 -6.66 3.50 9.42
C LEU A 95 -6.37 3.85 10.88
N LEU A 96 -7.29 4.54 11.55
CA LEU A 96 -7.15 4.88 12.96
C LEU A 96 -6.99 3.63 13.82
N VAL A 97 -7.86 2.64 13.65
CA VAL A 97 -7.81 1.39 14.41
C VAL A 97 -6.54 0.60 14.09
N THR A 98 -6.09 0.61 12.84
CA THR A 98 -4.82 -0.03 12.45
C THR A 98 -3.63 0.62 13.16
N VAL A 99 -3.57 1.95 13.21
CA VAL A 99 -2.50 2.69 13.91
C VAL A 99 -2.56 2.42 15.41
N LEU A 100 -3.75 2.44 16.01
CA LEU A 100 -3.95 2.09 17.42
C LEU A 100 -3.50 0.66 17.72
N ALA A 101 -3.86 -0.31 16.87
CA ALA A 101 -3.45 -1.69 16.98
C ALA A 101 -1.91 -1.83 16.94
N VAL A 102 -1.25 -1.11 16.02
CA VAL A 102 0.23 -1.05 15.94
C VAL A 102 0.81 -0.48 17.24
N ALA A 103 0.25 0.61 17.77
CA ALA A 103 0.72 1.24 19.00
C ALA A 103 0.54 0.34 20.22
N VAL A 104 -0.62 -0.33 20.35
CA VAL A 104 -0.90 -1.30 21.42
C VAL A 104 0.07 -2.48 21.35
N GLN A 105 0.27 -3.06 20.17
CA GLN A 105 1.20 -4.20 20.01
C GLN A 105 2.66 -3.81 20.21
N TYR A 106 3.04 -2.57 19.86
CA TYR A 106 4.35 -2.02 20.17
C TYR A 106 4.56 -1.92 21.68
N ARG A 107 3.60 -1.34 22.42
CA ARG A 107 3.66 -1.23 23.89
C ARG A 107 3.68 -2.59 24.58
N ALA A 108 2.95 -3.56 24.04
CA ALA A 108 2.96 -4.95 24.52
C ALA A 108 4.26 -5.71 24.22
N GLY A 109 5.24 -5.09 23.54
CA GLY A 109 6.54 -5.71 23.26
C GLY A 109 6.54 -6.73 22.13
N HIS A 110 5.45 -6.85 21.35
CA HIS A 110 5.40 -7.76 20.19
C HIS A 110 6.32 -7.30 19.05
N PHE A 111 6.74 -6.04 19.07
CA PHE A 111 7.47 -5.38 18.00
C PHE A 111 8.89 -5.03 18.45
N LYS A 112 9.89 -5.42 17.63
CA LYS A 112 11.26 -4.91 17.81
C LYS A 112 11.28 -3.42 17.46
N ARG A 113 12.06 -2.63 18.20
CA ARG A 113 12.26 -1.21 17.90
C ARG A 113 12.87 -1.07 16.50
N PRO A 114 12.23 -0.36 15.56
CA PRO A 114 12.81 -0.16 14.25
C PRO A 114 14.00 0.80 14.35
N VAL A 115 15.01 0.55 13.53
CA VAL A 115 16.07 1.53 13.29
C VAL A 115 15.53 2.51 12.26
N PHE A 116 15.25 3.74 12.70
CA PHE A 116 14.74 4.78 11.82
C PHE A 116 15.79 5.18 10.79
N SER A 117 15.42 5.06 9.52
CA SER A 117 16.19 5.61 8.41
C SER A 117 16.10 7.15 8.41
N ALA A 118 16.95 7.81 7.63
CA ALA A 118 16.85 9.25 7.46
C ALA A 118 15.54 9.65 6.73
N LEU A 119 15.04 8.81 5.82
CA LEU A 119 13.73 9.00 5.21
C LEU A 119 12.61 8.95 6.26
N ASP A 120 12.66 7.97 7.16
CA ASP A 120 11.64 7.82 8.20
C ASP A 120 11.61 9.06 9.10
N ARG A 121 12.80 9.60 9.45
CA ARG A 121 12.93 10.84 10.20
C ARG A 121 12.32 12.02 9.43
N THR A 122 12.58 12.16 8.14
CA THR A 122 11.98 13.22 7.31
C THR A 122 10.45 13.14 7.31
N ILE A 123 9.88 11.94 7.13
CA ILE A 123 8.44 11.74 7.13
C ILE A 123 7.84 12.10 8.51
N LEU A 124 8.48 11.67 9.60
CA LEU A 124 8.04 12.00 10.96
C LEU A 124 8.13 13.50 11.26
N THR A 125 9.23 14.15 10.88
CA THR A 125 9.39 15.61 11.02
C THR A 125 8.33 16.35 10.22
N TRP A 126 8.07 15.95 8.97
CA TRP A 126 7.01 16.53 8.16
C TRP A 126 5.62 16.37 8.80
N THR A 127 5.35 15.19 9.36
CA THR A 127 4.10 14.91 10.09
C THR A 127 3.95 15.83 11.31
N ALA A 128 5.04 16.05 12.05
CA ALA A 128 5.06 16.96 13.19
C ALA A 128 4.80 18.41 12.74
N VAL A 129 5.46 18.87 11.66
CA VAL A 129 5.23 20.20 11.08
C VAL A 129 3.77 20.40 10.67
N ILE A 130 3.17 19.45 9.96
CA ILE A 130 1.76 19.54 9.56
C ILE A 130 0.83 19.58 10.78
N THR A 131 1.15 18.82 11.82
CA THR A 131 0.36 18.83 13.06
C THR A 131 0.48 20.18 13.78
N LEU A 132 1.67 20.77 13.85
CA LEU A 132 1.85 22.11 14.40
C LEU A 132 1.12 23.19 13.59
N LEU A 133 1.16 23.10 12.25
CA LEU A 133 0.41 24.00 11.36
C LEU A 133 -1.10 23.87 11.56
N PHE A 134 -1.61 22.66 11.77
CA PHE A 134 -3.02 22.44 12.10
C PHE A 134 -3.40 23.10 13.43
N LEU A 135 -2.59 22.92 14.48
CA LEU A 135 -2.82 23.54 15.78
C LEU A 135 -2.77 25.08 15.68
N PHE A 136 -1.77 25.63 14.99
CA PHE A 136 -1.68 27.06 14.72
C PHE A 136 -2.91 27.58 13.96
N SER A 137 -3.31 26.88 12.89
CA SER A 137 -4.44 27.28 12.06
C SER A 137 -5.77 27.25 12.84
N THR A 138 -5.90 26.32 13.78
CA THR A 138 -7.11 26.11 14.58
C THR A 138 -7.21 27.10 15.74
N PHE A 139 -6.11 27.33 16.46
CA PHE A 139 -6.13 28.10 17.71
C PHE A 139 -5.68 29.55 17.56
N LEU A 140 -4.93 29.90 16.52
CA LEU A 140 -4.32 31.24 16.37
C LEU A 140 -4.79 31.97 15.11
N ALA A 141 -5.01 31.26 14.00
CA ALA A 141 -5.40 31.88 12.73
C ALA A 141 -6.91 31.86 12.46
N GLU A 142 -7.73 31.37 13.41
CA GLU A 142 -9.20 31.30 13.33
C GLU A 142 -9.74 30.73 12.01
N THR A 143 -9.00 29.78 11.41
CA THR A 143 -9.44 29.15 10.15
C THR A 143 -10.62 28.21 10.40
N LYS A 144 -11.39 27.93 9.34
CA LYS A 144 -12.51 26.97 9.40
C LYS A 144 -12.00 25.59 9.84
N PHE A 145 -12.37 25.17 11.06
CA PHE A 145 -11.93 23.91 11.68
C PHE A 145 -12.12 22.70 10.75
N ASP A 146 -13.27 22.60 10.10
CA ASP A 146 -13.58 21.48 9.18
C ASP A 146 -12.55 21.33 8.06
N LEU A 147 -12.10 22.44 7.49
CA LEU A 147 -11.11 22.44 6.41
C LEU A 147 -9.73 22.10 6.95
N ALA A 148 -9.33 22.71 8.08
CA ALA A 148 -8.05 22.47 8.73
C ALA A 148 -7.92 21.00 9.16
N PHE A 149 -8.95 20.45 9.81
CA PHE A 149 -8.99 19.06 10.29
C PHE A 149 -8.99 18.07 9.12
N SER A 150 -9.79 18.31 8.08
CA SER A 150 -9.81 17.43 6.90
C SER A 150 -8.47 17.42 6.18
N THR A 151 -7.78 18.56 6.12
CA THR A 151 -6.45 18.66 5.51
C THR A 151 -5.40 17.94 6.35
N TRP A 152 -5.40 18.21 7.66
CA TRP A 152 -4.51 17.57 8.62
C TRP A 152 -4.64 16.05 8.60
N LYS A 153 -5.88 15.52 8.68
CA LYS A 153 -6.12 14.07 8.71
C LYS A 153 -5.49 13.38 7.50
N ASN A 154 -5.67 13.95 6.30
CA ASN A 154 -5.21 13.35 5.06
C ASN A 154 -3.68 13.21 5.05
N TYR A 155 -2.96 14.29 5.36
CA TYR A 155 -1.51 14.26 5.36
C TYR A 155 -0.92 13.40 6.48
N VAL A 156 -1.49 13.48 7.68
CA VAL A 156 -1.00 12.70 8.82
C VAL A 156 -1.30 11.22 8.65
N PHE A 157 -2.49 10.85 8.16
CA PHE A 157 -2.85 9.44 7.98
C PHE A 157 -1.96 8.75 6.95
N TYR A 158 -1.57 9.42 5.87
CA TYR A 158 -0.61 8.85 4.91
C TYR A 158 0.76 8.58 5.52
N ALA A 159 1.28 9.52 6.33
CA ALA A 159 2.54 9.33 7.03
C ALA A 159 2.45 8.22 8.10
N LEU A 160 1.34 8.16 8.84
CA LEU A 160 1.10 7.11 9.82
C LEU A 160 0.95 5.74 9.15
N LEU A 161 0.32 5.65 7.98
CA LEU A 161 0.23 4.42 7.22
C LEU A 161 1.61 3.93 6.77
N TYR A 162 2.49 4.83 6.34
CA TYR A 162 3.89 4.50 6.05
C TYR A 162 4.60 3.88 7.26
N VAL A 163 4.48 4.51 8.44
CA VAL A 163 5.07 4.01 9.68
C VAL A 163 4.44 2.67 10.07
N ALA A 164 3.12 2.53 10.01
CA ALA A 164 2.41 1.29 10.30
C ALA A 164 2.91 0.15 9.40
N MET A 165 3.00 0.39 8.09
CA MET A 165 3.55 -0.58 7.13
C MET A 165 4.97 -1.02 7.50
N ARG A 166 5.82 -0.10 7.95
CA ARG A 166 7.19 -0.43 8.38
C ARG A 166 7.22 -1.38 9.57
N TYR A 167 6.29 -1.25 10.51
CA TYR A 167 6.15 -2.13 11.67
C TYR A 167 5.49 -3.47 11.33
N LEU A 168 4.55 -3.47 10.38
CA LEU A 168 3.72 -4.62 10.05
C LEU A 168 4.38 -5.57 9.04
N VAL A 169 5.07 -5.04 8.04
CA VAL A 169 5.73 -5.85 7.02
C VAL A 169 7.14 -6.25 7.48
N ARG A 170 7.27 -7.46 8.02
CA ARG A 170 8.52 -7.97 8.62
C ARG A 170 9.15 -9.08 7.84
N SER A 171 8.32 -9.86 7.18
CA SER A 171 8.72 -11.06 6.46
C SER A 171 8.39 -10.95 4.98
N ALA A 172 9.03 -11.81 4.20
CA ALA A 172 8.69 -12.04 2.81
C ALA A 172 7.22 -12.44 2.63
N HIS A 173 6.63 -13.08 3.64
CA HIS A 173 5.23 -13.51 3.63
C HIS A 173 4.28 -12.32 3.81
N ASP A 174 4.57 -11.41 4.76
CA ASP A 174 3.75 -10.20 4.95
C ASP A 174 3.78 -9.31 3.70
N PHE A 175 4.96 -9.17 3.10
CA PHE A 175 5.12 -8.43 1.85
C PHE A 175 4.38 -9.12 0.70
N SER A 176 4.46 -10.44 0.62
CA SER A 176 3.70 -11.24 -0.34
C SER A 176 2.19 -11.02 -0.19
N LEU A 177 1.68 -10.98 1.04
CA LEU A 177 0.27 -10.71 1.29
C LEU A 177 -0.14 -9.35 0.74
N VAL A 178 0.62 -8.28 1.01
CA VAL A 178 0.34 -6.93 0.48
C VAL A 178 0.31 -6.91 -1.05
N ILE A 179 1.33 -7.50 -1.69
CA ILE A 179 1.42 -7.57 -3.15
C ILE A 179 0.25 -8.36 -3.74
N ARG A 180 -0.06 -9.53 -3.17
CA ARG A 180 -1.20 -10.37 -3.58
C ARG A 180 -2.51 -9.60 -3.43
N THR A 181 -2.69 -8.87 -2.33
CA THR A 181 -3.88 -8.05 -2.12
C THR A 181 -4.03 -6.98 -3.21
N MET A 182 -2.96 -6.25 -3.56
CA MET A 182 -3.02 -5.28 -4.66
C MET A 182 -3.35 -5.93 -6.01
N LEU A 183 -2.75 -7.08 -6.33
CA LEU A 183 -2.99 -7.80 -7.58
C LEU A 183 -4.43 -8.34 -7.66
N TRP A 184 -4.92 -8.97 -6.60
CA TRP A 184 -6.30 -9.46 -6.53
C TRP A 184 -7.32 -8.33 -6.57
N SER A 185 -7.02 -7.19 -5.94
CA SER A 185 -7.87 -5.99 -6.02
C SER A 185 -7.92 -5.44 -7.45
N GLY A 186 -6.77 -5.43 -8.15
CA GLY A 186 -6.73 -5.10 -9.58
C GLY A 186 -7.57 -6.03 -10.44
N VAL A 187 -7.61 -7.33 -10.12
CA VAL A 187 -8.49 -8.30 -10.79
C VAL A 187 -9.96 -8.01 -10.48
N ALA A 188 -10.29 -7.71 -9.22
CA ALA A 188 -11.66 -7.38 -8.82
C ALA A 188 -12.19 -6.13 -9.56
N ILE A 189 -11.34 -5.12 -9.80
CA ILE A 189 -11.72 -3.93 -10.61
C ILE A 189 -12.14 -4.34 -12.05
N ILE A 190 -11.61 -5.42 -12.62
CA ILE A 190 -12.04 -5.91 -13.94
C ILE A 190 -13.51 -6.30 -13.94
N VAL A 191 -14.04 -6.85 -12.84
CA VAL A 191 -15.46 -7.21 -12.73
C VAL A 191 -16.33 -5.96 -12.90
N PHE A 192 -15.97 -4.85 -12.24
CA PHE A 192 -16.68 -3.59 -12.41
C PHE A 192 -16.54 -3.03 -13.83
N GLN A 193 -15.42 -3.28 -14.52
CA GLN A 193 -15.27 -2.96 -15.97
C GLN A 193 -16.22 -3.73 -16.84
N VAL A 194 -16.34 -5.04 -16.62
CA VAL A 194 -17.27 -5.88 -17.38
C VAL A 194 -18.71 -5.44 -17.13
N ILE A 195 -19.09 -5.15 -15.88
CA ILE A 195 -20.43 -4.65 -15.53
C ILE A 195 -20.72 -3.30 -16.20
N GLY A 196 -19.80 -2.34 -16.11
CA GLY A 196 -19.98 -1.01 -16.72
C GLY A 196 -20.07 -1.04 -18.25
N LEU A 197 -19.33 -1.95 -18.88
CA LEU A 197 -19.44 -2.22 -20.33
C LEU A 197 -20.79 -2.85 -20.69
N ALA A 198 -21.24 -3.85 -19.91
CA ALA A 198 -22.52 -4.53 -20.14
C ALA A 198 -23.72 -3.58 -20.01
N GLN A 199 -23.63 -2.57 -19.15
CA GLN A 199 -24.68 -1.57 -18.94
C GLN A 199 -24.67 -0.43 -19.97
N ALA A 200 -23.67 -0.35 -20.87
CA ALA A 200 -23.47 0.77 -21.81
C ALA A 200 -23.46 2.18 -21.16
N GLN A 201 -23.29 2.21 -19.84
CA GLN A 201 -23.17 3.43 -19.06
C GLN A 201 -21.69 3.80 -18.90
N GLY A 202 -20.74 2.87 -19.07
CA GLY A 202 -19.36 3.07 -18.63
C GLY A 202 -19.29 2.96 -17.10
N LEU A 203 -18.12 2.63 -16.54
CA LEU A 203 -17.97 2.65 -15.10
C LEU A 203 -18.18 4.06 -14.56
N TRP A 204 -19.24 4.23 -13.77
CA TRP A 204 -19.40 5.39 -12.88
C TRP A 204 -19.44 6.76 -13.59
N THR A 205 -19.87 6.81 -14.85
CA THR A 205 -19.89 8.05 -15.65
C THR A 205 -20.77 9.15 -15.09
N GLU A 206 -21.75 8.79 -14.26
CA GLU A 206 -22.75 9.72 -13.76
C GLU A 206 -22.23 10.64 -12.65
N PHE A 207 -21.03 10.37 -12.09
CA PHE A 207 -20.58 11.03 -10.87
C PHE A 207 -19.30 11.86 -10.99
N THR A 208 -18.71 12.01 -12.18
CA THR A 208 -17.64 12.97 -12.44
C THR A 208 -18.15 14.17 -13.24
N PRO A 209 -18.57 15.27 -12.59
CA PRO A 209 -18.99 16.50 -13.25
C PRO A 209 -17.73 17.25 -13.70
N LEU A 210 -17.12 16.80 -14.80
CA LEU A 210 -16.17 17.60 -15.54
C LEU A 210 -16.74 17.81 -16.92
N SER A 211 -16.59 19.05 -17.40
CA SER A 211 -17.12 19.72 -18.60
C SER A 211 -16.84 19.06 -19.96
N THR A 212 -16.68 17.74 -20.00
CA THR A 212 -16.55 16.95 -21.22
C THR A 212 -17.82 16.12 -21.34
N GLU A 213 -18.72 16.52 -22.24
CA GLU A 213 -19.83 15.68 -22.70
C GLU A 213 -19.25 14.37 -23.24
N GLY A 214 -19.32 13.31 -22.43
CA GLY A 214 -18.76 12.02 -22.77
C GLY A 214 -18.86 11.03 -21.62
N LYS A 215 -19.49 9.89 -21.88
CA LYS A 215 -19.49 8.73 -20.97
C LYS A 215 -18.08 8.16 -20.87
N ARG A 216 -17.36 8.44 -19.79
CA ARG A 216 -16.04 7.83 -19.51
C ARG A 216 -16.18 6.35 -19.17
N LEU A 217 -15.62 5.47 -20.00
CA LEU A 217 -15.69 4.02 -19.75
C LEU A 217 -15.06 3.57 -18.41
N LEU A 218 -14.15 4.36 -17.85
CA LEU A 218 -13.43 4.08 -16.60
C LEU A 218 -13.29 5.36 -15.77
N ALA A 219 -13.66 5.30 -14.48
CA ALA A 219 -13.40 6.38 -13.54
C ALA A 219 -11.88 6.63 -13.41
N PRO A 220 -11.41 7.89 -13.45
CA PRO A 220 -9.98 8.22 -13.36
C PRO A 220 -9.28 7.62 -12.13
N THR A 221 -10.00 7.46 -11.03
CA THR A 221 -9.49 6.93 -9.76
C THR A 221 -9.29 5.41 -9.82
N HIS A 222 -10.22 4.64 -10.40
CA HIS A 222 -9.99 3.22 -10.69
C HIS A 222 -8.85 3.02 -11.70
N ALA A 223 -8.75 3.88 -12.72
CA ALA A 223 -7.61 3.86 -13.63
C ALA A 223 -6.28 4.10 -12.89
N PHE A 224 -6.25 5.06 -11.97
CA PHE A 224 -5.11 5.28 -11.08
C PHE A 224 -4.79 4.03 -10.26
N TYR A 225 -5.77 3.41 -9.61
CA TYR A 225 -5.55 2.20 -8.83
C TYR A 225 -5.09 1.01 -9.67
N LEU A 226 -5.52 0.88 -10.93
CA LEU A 226 -5.03 -0.15 -11.86
C LEU A 226 -3.56 0.02 -12.23
N THR A 227 -2.99 1.23 -12.12
CA THR A 227 -1.55 1.42 -12.37
C THR A 227 -0.68 0.74 -11.31
N LEU A 228 -1.15 0.61 -10.07
CA LEU A 228 -0.40 -0.05 -8.99
C LEU A 228 -0.12 -1.53 -9.31
N PRO A 229 -1.12 -2.39 -9.53
CA PRO A 229 -0.88 -3.79 -9.88
C PRO A 229 -0.26 -3.93 -11.28
N PHE A 230 -0.50 -2.99 -12.21
CA PHE A 230 0.22 -2.94 -13.50
C PHE A 230 1.73 -2.79 -13.31
N ILE A 231 2.17 -1.81 -12.51
CA ILE A 231 3.60 -1.59 -12.22
C ILE A 231 4.20 -2.82 -11.55
N ILE A 232 3.50 -3.42 -10.57
CA ILE A 232 3.94 -4.68 -9.95
C ILE A 232 4.13 -5.78 -11.00
N LEU A 233 3.22 -5.91 -11.97
CA LEU A 233 3.31 -6.92 -13.02
C LEU A 233 4.46 -6.70 -14.02
N LEU A 234 5.00 -5.49 -14.12
CA LEU A 234 6.20 -5.25 -14.93
C LEU A 234 7.42 -5.98 -14.33
N PHE A 235 7.46 -6.16 -13.01
CA PHE A 235 8.57 -6.82 -12.30
C PHE A 235 8.45 -8.33 -12.23
N ARG A 236 8.81 -9.01 -13.32
CA ARG A 236 8.76 -10.48 -13.39
C ARG A 236 9.48 -11.18 -12.23
N SER A 237 10.62 -10.65 -11.75
CA SER A 237 11.36 -11.23 -10.63
C SER A 237 10.57 -11.20 -9.31
N GLU A 238 9.94 -10.07 -9.00
CA GLU A 238 9.19 -9.89 -7.76
C GLU A 238 7.91 -10.72 -7.75
N ILE A 239 7.21 -10.79 -8.88
CA ILE A 239 6.03 -11.66 -9.02
C ILE A 239 6.43 -13.13 -8.84
N LYS A 240 7.53 -13.57 -9.47
CA LYS A 240 8.01 -14.95 -9.32
C LYS A 240 8.27 -15.31 -7.85
N ARG A 241 8.71 -14.33 -7.06
CA ARG A 241 9.04 -14.51 -5.64
C ARG A 241 7.81 -14.46 -4.73
N TYR A 242 6.87 -13.57 -5.00
CA TYR A 242 5.82 -13.23 -4.03
C TYR A 242 4.39 -13.54 -4.50
N ALA A 243 4.16 -13.73 -5.79
CA ALA A 243 2.82 -13.88 -6.38
C ALA A 243 2.89 -14.74 -7.65
N SER A 244 3.57 -15.90 -7.57
CA SER A 244 3.92 -16.72 -8.74
C SER A 244 2.70 -17.20 -9.52
N GLU A 245 1.55 -17.35 -8.85
CA GLU A 245 0.26 -17.69 -9.46
C GLU A 245 -0.19 -16.68 -10.54
N PHE A 246 0.21 -15.41 -10.42
CA PHE A 246 -0.12 -14.37 -11.39
C PHE A 246 0.78 -14.41 -12.64
N LEU A 247 1.88 -15.16 -12.64
CA LEU A 247 2.78 -15.25 -13.81
C LEU A 247 2.08 -15.84 -15.04
N ARG A 248 1.16 -16.79 -14.84
CA ARG A 248 0.37 -17.40 -15.91
C ARG A 248 -0.53 -16.37 -16.60
N TRP A 249 -1.13 -15.48 -15.82
CA TRP A 249 -2.11 -14.48 -16.27
C TRP A 249 -1.47 -13.14 -16.67
N ARG A 250 -0.19 -12.96 -16.35
CA ARG A 250 0.56 -11.71 -16.55
C ARG A 250 0.37 -11.05 -17.92
N PRO A 251 0.51 -11.72 -19.08
CA PRO A 251 0.37 -11.03 -20.37
C PRO A 251 -1.04 -10.44 -20.54
N TRP A 252 -2.08 -11.16 -20.13
CA TRP A 252 -3.47 -10.71 -20.20
C TRP A 252 -3.73 -9.54 -19.26
N LEU A 253 -3.27 -9.63 -18.01
CA LEU A 253 -3.45 -8.57 -17.02
C LEU A 253 -2.70 -7.29 -17.42
N LEU A 254 -1.49 -7.41 -17.96
CA LEU A 254 -0.75 -6.26 -18.50
C LEU A 254 -1.49 -5.58 -19.65
N TRP A 255 -2.09 -6.37 -20.56
CA TRP A 255 -2.90 -5.83 -21.64
C TRP A 255 -4.16 -5.11 -21.12
N ILE A 256 -4.95 -5.77 -20.27
CA ILE A 256 -6.21 -5.20 -19.75
C ILE A 256 -5.94 -3.92 -18.93
N TRP A 257 -5.01 -3.97 -17.98
CA TRP A 257 -4.73 -2.81 -17.12
C TRP A 257 -3.96 -1.72 -17.84
N GLY A 258 -3.05 -2.08 -18.76
CA GLY A 258 -2.34 -1.12 -19.60
C GLY A 258 -3.31 -0.37 -20.52
N PHE A 259 -4.22 -1.09 -21.17
CA PHE A 259 -5.27 -0.50 -21.97
C PHE A 259 -6.22 0.38 -21.13
N GLY A 260 -6.66 -0.09 -19.97
CA GLY A 260 -7.49 0.71 -19.06
C GLY A 260 -6.82 2.02 -18.61
N ALA A 261 -5.54 1.97 -18.27
CA ALA A 261 -4.77 3.16 -17.92
C ALA A 261 -4.64 4.15 -19.10
N LEU A 262 -4.42 3.64 -20.32
CA LEU A 262 -4.36 4.44 -21.55
C LEU A 262 -5.73 5.06 -21.89
N VAL A 263 -6.83 4.32 -21.77
CA VAL A 263 -8.18 4.83 -22.11
C VAL A 263 -8.72 5.81 -21.07
N SER A 264 -8.14 5.86 -19.86
CA SER A 264 -8.57 6.79 -18.80
C SER A 264 -8.40 8.28 -19.13
N LEU A 265 -7.67 8.62 -20.21
CA LEU A 265 -7.38 9.98 -20.68
C LEU A 265 -6.83 10.94 -19.60
N THR A 266 -6.36 10.42 -18.47
CA THR A 266 -5.88 11.22 -17.35
C THR A 266 -4.41 11.52 -17.57
N ARG A 267 -4.10 12.64 -18.24
CA ARG A 267 -2.73 13.02 -18.65
C ARG A 267 -1.70 12.92 -17.51
N HIS A 268 -2.08 13.32 -16.30
CA HIS A 268 -1.20 13.27 -15.12
C HIS A 268 -0.85 11.83 -14.71
N LEU A 269 -1.79 10.89 -14.92
CA LEU A 269 -1.56 9.48 -14.68
C LEU A 269 -0.46 8.95 -15.61
N TRP A 270 -0.52 9.29 -16.90
CA TRP A 270 0.48 8.83 -17.88
C TRP A 270 1.86 9.39 -17.58
N VAL A 271 1.95 10.68 -17.26
CA VAL A 271 3.22 11.31 -16.85
C VAL A 271 3.80 10.61 -15.62
N SER A 272 2.96 10.33 -14.61
CA SER A 272 3.39 9.63 -13.41
C SER A 272 3.85 8.19 -13.70
N LEU A 273 3.18 7.49 -14.63
CA LEU A 273 3.52 6.13 -15.01
C LEU A 273 4.85 6.09 -15.77
N VAL A 274 5.05 6.99 -16.73
CA VAL A 274 6.32 7.12 -17.47
C VAL A 274 7.45 7.49 -16.52
N ALA A 275 7.24 8.43 -15.60
CA ALA A 275 8.23 8.81 -14.61
C ALA A 275 8.61 7.64 -13.69
N GLN A 276 7.62 6.87 -13.22
CA GLN A 276 7.85 5.68 -12.40
C GLN A 276 8.61 4.60 -13.19
N ILE A 277 8.18 4.26 -14.41
CA ILE A 277 8.88 3.29 -15.27
C ILE A 277 10.32 3.76 -15.56
N GLY A 278 10.52 5.06 -15.83
CA GLY A 278 11.82 5.65 -16.06
C GLY A 278 12.74 5.56 -14.84
N ALA A 279 12.23 5.91 -13.65
CA ALA A 279 12.95 5.77 -12.39
C ALA A 279 13.35 4.31 -12.12
N LEU A 280 12.42 3.38 -12.35
CA LEU A 280 12.66 1.95 -12.20
C LEU A 280 13.69 1.42 -13.20
N TYR A 281 13.65 1.89 -14.44
CA TYR A 281 14.65 1.56 -15.46
C TYR A 281 16.04 2.08 -15.08
N ALA A 282 16.13 3.33 -14.62
CA ALA A 282 17.37 3.94 -14.14
C ALA A 282 17.97 3.15 -12.96
N GLN A 283 17.15 2.82 -11.96
CA GLN A 283 17.56 1.98 -10.82
C GLN A 283 18.04 0.59 -11.27
N SER A 284 17.38 -0.02 -12.24
CA SER A 284 17.78 -1.33 -12.76
C SER A 284 19.16 -1.28 -13.43
N LYS A 285 19.53 -0.16 -14.06
CA LYS A 285 20.87 0.06 -14.64
C LYS A 285 21.91 0.21 -13.54
N GLU A 286 21.65 1.03 -12.53
CA GLU A 286 22.57 1.21 -11.39
C GLU A 286 22.82 -0.11 -10.67
N ALA A 287 21.77 -0.89 -10.39
CA ALA A 287 21.89 -2.21 -9.78
C ALA A 287 22.77 -3.15 -10.61
N ARG A 288 22.65 -3.13 -11.96
CA ARG A 288 23.53 -3.90 -12.85
C ARG A 288 24.97 -3.40 -12.83
N VAL A 289 25.20 -2.09 -12.80
CA VAL A 289 26.55 -1.50 -12.72
C VAL A 289 27.22 -1.89 -11.40
N THR A 290 26.52 -1.71 -10.28
CA THR A 290 26.99 -2.09 -8.94
C THR A 290 27.23 -3.59 -8.86
N TYR A 291 26.32 -4.43 -9.36
CA TYR A 291 26.54 -5.89 -9.43
C TYR A 291 27.73 -6.27 -10.33
N SER A 292 27.93 -5.60 -11.47
CA SER A 292 29.09 -5.85 -12.34
C SER A 292 30.41 -5.47 -11.67
N HIS A 293 30.40 -4.41 -10.85
CA HIS A 293 31.55 -3.95 -10.08
C HIS A 293 31.86 -4.92 -8.92
N TRP A 294 30.82 -5.40 -8.22
CA TRP A 294 30.97 -6.45 -7.21
C TRP A 294 31.43 -7.77 -7.81
N ARG A 295 30.88 -8.19 -8.95
CA ARG A 295 31.29 -9.41 -9.67
C ARG A 295 32.75 -9.32 -10.12
N ARG A 296 33.20 -8.19 -10.66
CA ARG A 296 34.63 -7.99 -11.01
C ARG A 296 35.55 -8.02 -9.78
N ARG A 297 35.09 -7.50 -8.64
CA ARG A 297 35.84 -7.52 -7.38
C ARG A 297 35.87 -8.91 -6.73
N TYR A 298 34.77 -9.66 -6.81
CA TYR A 298 34.66 -11.01 -6.27
C TYR A 298 35.29 -12.09 -7.15
N ILE A 299 35.24 -11.99 -8.48
CA ILE A 299 35.99 -12.90 -9.37
C ILE A 299 37.51 -12.82 -9.10
N ARG A 300 37.98 -11.66 -8.60
CA ARG A 300 39.38 -11.47 -8.18
C ARG A 300 39.69 -12.04 -6.78
N ILE A 301 38.67 -12.39 -5.99
CA ILE A 301 38.79 -12.89 -4.59
C ILE A 301 38.33 -14.36 -4.47
N SER A 302 37.44 -14.83 -5.34
CA SER A 302 36.90 -16.19 -5.32
C SER A 302 37.79 -17.17 -6.06
N LYS A 303 38.99 -17.39 -5.51
CA LYS A 303 39.59 -18.71 -5.34
C LYS A 303 39.15 -19.37 -4.01
N CYS A 304 38.16 -18.82 -3.30
CA CYS A 304 37.67 -19.39 -2.04
C CYS A 304 36.13 -19.45 -1.96
N SER A 305 35.67 -20.69 -1.75
CA SER A 305 34.41 -21.25 -1.26
C SER A 305 33.13 -20.38 -1.22
N THR A 306 32.08 -20.91 -1.86
CA THR A 306 30.77 -20.30 -2.07
C THR A 306 29.67 -21.07 -1.32
N ARG A 307 28.83 -20.37 -0.54
CA ARG A 307 27.38 -20.68 -0.43
C ARG A 307 26.52 -19.63 0.30
N ASP A 308 27.03 -18.87 1.26
CA ASP A 308 26.15 -18.08 2.15
C ASP A 308 25.85 -16.62 1.74
N ALA A 309 26.50 -16.08 0.70
CA ALA A 309 26.37 -14.67 0.34
C ALA A 309 25.06 -14.27 -0.37
N ARG A 310 24.16 -15.20 -0.70
CA ARG A 310 22.98 -14.91 -1.56
C ARG A 310 21.75 -14.41 -0.79
N LEU A 311 21.63 -14.68 0.51
CA LEU A 311 20.43 -14.35 1.29
C LEU A 311 20.36 -12.87 1.75
N CYS A 312 21.49 -12.22 2.03
CA CYS A 312 21.50 -10.82 2.47
C CYS A 312 21.26 -9.80 1.34
N CYS A 313 21.53 -10.15 0.08
CA CYS A 313 21.42 -9.21 -1.04
C CYS A 313 19.98 -8.86 -1.44
N GLY A 314 19.02 -9.77 -1.28
CA GLY A 314 17.66 -9.57 -1.80
C GLY A 314 16.76 -8.64 -0.97
N LEU A 315 17.00 -8.54 0.34
CA LEU A 315 16.20 -7.70 1.25
C LEU A 315 16.80 -6.30 1.41
N VAL A 316 18.14 -6.21 1.38
CA VAL A 316 18.87 -4.92 1.38
C VAL A 316 18.66 -4.19 0.05
N HIS A 317 18.52 -4.89 -1.09
CA HIS A 317 18.17 -4.25 -2.35
C HIS A 317 16.80 -3.57 -2.28
N PHE A 318 15.73 -4.27 -1.85
CA PHE A 318 14.38 -3.69 -1.89
C PHE A 318 14.20 -2.45 -0.98
N LEU A 319 14.87 -2.42 0.19
CA LEU A 319 14.83 -1.27 1.10
C LEU A 319 15.84 -0.16 0.74
N ALA A 320 17.01 -0.49 0.17
CA ALA A 320 17.93 0.51 -0.40
C ALA A 320 17.37 1.15 -1.69
N LEU A 321 16.61 0.39 -2.49
CA LEU A 321 15.92 0.82 -3.72
C LEU A 321 14.85 1.88 -3.46
N ALA A 322 14.28 1.94 -2.25
CA ALA A 322 13.34 2.98 -1.85
C ALA A 322 14.01 4.20 -1.18
N THR A 323 15.23 4.07 -0.66
CA THR A 323 15.87 5.11 0.18
C THR A 323 17.01 5.88 -0.49
N CYS A 324 17.69 5.32 -1.50
CA CYS A 324 18.85 5.98 -2.11
C CYS A 324 18.55 7.29 -2.86
N HIS A 325 17.30 7.57 -3.25
CA HIS A 325 16.99 8.78 -4.02
C HIS A 325 16.47 9.97 -3.21
N LEU A 326 16.10 9.80 -1.93
CA LEU A 326 15.62 10.91 -1.10
C LEU A 326 16.73 11.68 -0.39
N ILE A 327 17.98 11.20 -0.48
CA ILE A 327 19.12 11.85 0.17
C ILE A 327 20.29 11.76 -0.79
N GLY A 328 20.60 12.86 -1.47
CA GLY A 328 21.81 12.99 -2.29
C GLY A 328 23.08 12.89 -1.45
N VAL A 329 23.42 11.70 -0.98
CA VAL A 329 24.61 11.44 -0.17
C VAL A 329 25.56 10.54 -0.95
N ASN A 330 26.54 11.19 -1.57
CA ASN A 330 27.64 10.61 -2.35
C ASN A 330 28.72 9.89 -1.51
N ARG A 331 28.40 9.36 -0.31
CA ARG A 331 29.40 8.69 0.54
C ARG A 331 28.89 7.36 1.11
N CYS A 332 28.81 6.36 0.25
CA CYS A 332 28.80 4.96 0.66
C CYS A 332 30.14 4.32 0.24
N GLY A 333 31.23 4.81 0.84
CA GLY A 333 32.57 4.30 0.63
C GLY A 333 33.32 4.30 1.95
N LYS A 334 33.70 3.11 2.40
CA LYS A 334 34.53 2.78 3.58
C LYS A 334 33.77 2.51 4.89
N SER A 335 33.19 1.32 5.00
CA SER A 335 33.23 0.58 6.28
C SER A 335 33.72 -0.85 6.01
N ARG A 336 34.90 -1.19 6.56
CA ARG A 336 35.41 -2.56 6.58
C ARG A 336 34.61 -3.32 7.63
N PHE A 337 33.73 -4.23 7.22
CA PHE A 337 33.10 -5.18 8.13
C PHE A 337 34.12 -6.29 8.46
N SER A 338 34.62 -6.30 9.69
CA SER A 338 35.45 -7.38 10.25
C SER A 338 34.55 -8.53 10.69
N TYR A 339 34.68 -9.69 10.06
CA TYR A 339 33.82 -10.87 10.23
C TYR A 339 34.23 -11.76 11.43
N ARG A 340 34.90 -11.21 12.45
CA ARG A 340 35.62 -12.00 13.47
C ARG A 340 34.92 -12.19 14.83
N GLN A 341 33.64 -11.85 15.00
CA GLN A 341 33.00 -11.90 16.33
C GLN A 341 31.68 -12.68 16.47
N ILE A 342 31.28 -13.52 15.50
CA ILE A 342 30.05 -14.36 15.63
C ILE A 342 30.40 -15.85 15.86
N ILE A 343 31.50 -16.12 16.57
CA ILE A 343 31.76 -17.45 17.15
C ILE A 343 32.27 -17.20 18.57
N ARG A 344 31.33 -17.02 19.50
CA ARG A 344 31.38 -17.11 20.98
C ARG A 344 30.46 -16.05 21.57
N GLY A 345 29.30 -16.49 22.07
CA GLY A 345 28.25 -15.69 22.68
C GLY A 345 26.91 -16.38 22.50
#